data_AF-A0A486DGQ1-F1
#
_entry.id   AF-A0A486DGQ1-F1
#
_cell.length_a   1.000
_cell.length_b   1.000
_cell.length_c   1.000
_cell.angle_alpha   90.00
_cell.angle_beta   90.00
_cell.angle_gamma   90.00
#
_symmetry.space_group_name_H-M   'P 1'
#
loop_
_entity.id
_entity.type
_entity.pdbx_description
1 polymer ?
#
loop_
_entity_poly.entity_id
_entity_poly.type
_entity_poly.pdbx_seq_one_letter_code
_entity_poly.pdbx_strand_id
1 'polypeptide(L)'
;MRNLTRTEIARLIQGKLLNGDKLSSKQFDRVLQKHGNHERSRVLELLRCQWGLPIKEDRKGCYGIPERDLMRFYADPEDTLAGWKTEADQNRKYRKLNRFLSMLWDLRGDISHAAREEVLAAVSARI
;
A
#
# COMPACT_ATOMS: atom_id res chain seq x y z
N MET A 1 -17.16 20.38 -14.12
CA MET A 1 -16.33 19.19 -13.87
C MET A 1 -16.78 18.55 -12.56
N ARG A 2 -16.91 17.22 -12.51
CA ARG A 2 -17.32 16.50 -11.29
C ARG A 2 -16.09 16.20 -10.43
N ASN A 3 -16.17 16.54 -9.15
CA ASN A 3 -15.20 16.09 -8.14
C ASN A 3 -15.39 14.60 -7.91
N LEU A 4 -14.29 13.85 -7.92
CA LEU A 4 -14.30 12.42 -7.64
C LEU A 4 -13.95 12.20 -6.18
N THR A 5 -14.49 11.13 -5.59
CA THR A 5 -13.98 10.62 -4.32
C THR A 5 -12.56 10.08 -4.49
N ARG A 6 -11.83 9.93 -3.38
CA ARG A 6 -10.48 9.36 -3.37
C ARG A 6 -10.43 7.96 -4.00
N THR A 7 -11.47 7.17 -3.76
CA THR A 7 -11.59 5.81 -4.30
C THR A 7 -11.82 5.83 -5.81
N GLU A 8 -12.69 6.72 -6.31
CA GLU A 8 -12.95 6.85 -7.75
C GLU A 8 -11.71 7.32 -8.51
N ILE A 9 -10.97 8.30 -7.99
CA ILE A 9 -9.72 8.72 -8.63
C ILE A 9 -8.63 7.65 -8.57
N ALA A 10 -8.57 6.88 -7.48
CA ALA A 10 -7.67 5.74 -7.40
C ALA A 10 -8.03 4.68 -8.46
N ARG A 11 -9.32 4.39 -8.69
CA ARG A 11 -9.75 3.49 -9.80
C ARG A 11 -9.32 4.03 -11.16
N LEU A 12 -9.46 5.33 -11.39
CA LEU A 12 -9.01 5.96 -12.64
C LEU A 12 -7.50 5.80 -12.85
N ILE A 13 -6.70 6.04 -11.81
CA ILE A 13 -5.24 5.88 -11.87
C ILE A 13 -4.86 4.41 -12.01
N GLN A 14 -5.53 3.51 -11.29
CA GLN A 14 -5.37 2.07 -11.43
C GLN A 14 -5.57 1.63 -12.88
N GLY A 15 -6.65 2.05 -13.54
CA GLY A 15 -6.92 1.68 -14.93
C GLY A 15 -5.79 2.12 -15.87
N LYS A 16 -5.25 3.33 -15.68
CA LYS A 16 -4.07 3.81 -16.44
C LYS A 16 -2.86 2.91 -16.24
N LEU A 17 -2.51 2.65 -14.98
CA LEU A 17 -1.33 1.87 -14.64
C LEU A 17 -1.43 0.41 -15.10
N LEU A 18 -2.63 -0.20 -14.99
CA LEU A 18 -2.90 -1.56 -15.46
C LEU A 18 -2.90 -1.66 -16.98
N ASN A 19 -3.14 -0.57 -17.71
CA ASN A 19 -2.94 -0.50 -19.16
C ASN A 19 -1.46 -0.31 -19.56
N GLY A 20 -0.54 -0.24 -18.58
CA GLY A 20 0.89 -0.03 -18.81
C GLY A 20 1.33 1.43 -18.86
N ASP A 21 0.43 2.39 -18.62
CA ASP A 21 0.82 3.80 -18.53
C ASP A 21 1.80 4.01 -17.35
N LYS A 22 2.70 4.98 -17.54
CA LYS A 22 3.51 5.52 -16.45
C LYS A 22 3.12 6.97 -16.19
N LEU A 23 3.03 7.33 -14.92
CA LEU A 23 2.68 8.68 -14.50
C LEU A 23 3.88 9.32 -13.81
N SER A 24 4.44 10.38 -14.41
CA SER A 24 5.33 11.27 -13.67
C SER A 24 4.59 11.90 -12.48
N SER A 25 5.34 12.31 -11.45
CA SER A 25 4.77 13.05 -10.31
C SER A 25 3.89 14.24 -10.74
N LYS A 26 4.30 14.99 -11.77
CA LYS A 26 3.51 16.12 -12.31
C LYS A 26 2.21 15.67 -12.97
N GLN A 27 2.22 14.59 -13.74
CA GLN A 27 1.00 14.05 -14.35
C GLN A 27 0.04 13.51 -13.29
N PHE A 28 0.58 12.83 -12.28
CA PHE A 28 -0.19 12.35 -11.15
C PHE A 28 -0.91 13.52 -10.46
N ASP A 29 -0.19 14.57 -10.08
CA ASP A 29 -0.78 15.74 -9.41
C ASP A 29 -1.83 16.45 -10.24
N ARG A 30 -1.60 16.59 -11.55
CA ARG A 30 -2.60 17.20 -12.44
C ARG A 30 -3.91 16.42 -12.41
N VAL A 31 -3.86 15.08 -12.39
CA VAL A 31 -5.05 14.24 -12.28
C VAL A 31 -5.74 14.46 -10.93
N LEU A 32 -4.98 14.54 -9.83
CA LEU A 32 -5.55 14.79 -8.49
C LEU A 32 -6.18 16.18 -8.37
N GLN A 33 -5.51 17.22 -8.82
CA GLN A 33 -6.00 18.61 -8.83
C GLN A 33 -7.27 18.74 -9.66
N LYS A 34 -7.33 18.07 -10.82
CA LYS A 34 -8.50 18.07 -11.71
C LYS A 34 -9.78 17.54 -11.04
N HIS A 35 -9.67 16.71 -10.01
CA HIS A 35 -10.80 15.94 -9.47
C HIS A 35 -11.02 16.13 -7.96
N GLY A 36 -10.64 17.28 -7.42
CA GLY A 36 -10.89 17.64 -6.02
C GLY A 36 -9.63 17.79 -5.16
N ASN A 37 -8.47 17.93 -5.78
CA ASN A 37 -7.18 18.21 -5.12
C ASN A 37 -6.83 17.20 -4.01
N HIS A 38 -6.92 15.91 -4.34
CA HIS A 38 -6.58 14.83 -3.40
C HIS A 38 -5.07 14.78 -3.11
N GLU A 39 -4.72 14.31 -1.92
CA GLU A 39 -3.33 14.10 -1.54
C GLU A 39 -2.74 12.84 -2.21
N ARG A 40 -1.59 12.98 -2.89
CA ARG A 40 -0.94 11.90 -3.62
C ARG A 40 -0.57 10.71 -2.73
N SER A 41 0.00 10.98 -1.55
CA SER A 41 0.40 9.97 -0.57
C SER A 41 -0.78 9.06 -0.22
N ARG A 42 -1.97 9.64 -0.01
CA ARG A 42 -3.18 8.95 0.40
C ARG A 42 -3.79 8.10 -0.70
N VAL A 43 -3.70 8.57 -1.95
CA VAL A 43 -4.09 7.78 -3.13
C VAL A 43 -3.12 6.63 -3.35
N LEU A 44 -1.81 6.87 -3.25
CA LEU A 44 -0.78 5.83 -3.35
C LEU A 44 -0.90 4.80 -2.23
N GLU A 45 -1.25 5.19 -1.02
CA GLU A 45 -1.50 4.27 0.09
C GLU A 45 -2.67 3.34 -0.22
N LEU A 46 -3.76 3.87 -0.78
CA LEU A 46 -4.90 3.07 -1.20
C LEU A 46 -4.50 2.05 -2.28
N LEU A 47 -3.82 2.51 -3.33
CA LEU A 47 -3.38 1.66 -4.44
C LEU A 47 -2.36 0.59 -4.00
N ARG A 48 -1.30 0.96 -3.28
CA ARG A 48 -0.20 0.06 -2.90
C ARG A 48 -0.52 -0.80 -1.70
N CYS A 49 -1.08 -0.21 -0.63
CA CYS A 49 -1.19 -0.88 0.66
C CYS A 49 -2.55 -1.51 0.90
N GLN A 50 -3.62 -0.99 0.28
CA GLN A 50 -4.97 -1.53 0.48
C GLN A 50 -5.39 -2.42 -0.68
N TRP A 51 -5.05 -2.04 -1.91
CA TRP A 51 -5.37 -2.82 -3.11
C TRP A 51 -4.20 -3.68 -3.61
N GLY A 52 -2.99 -3.44 -3.10
CA GLY A 52 -1.84 -4.30 -3.34
C GLY A 52 -1.13 -4.12 -4.67
N LEU A 53 -1.46 -3.08 -5.45
CA LEU A 53 -0.81 -2.90 -6.75
C LEU A 53 0.72 -2.74 -6.58
N PRO A 54 1.54 -3.47 -7.34
CA PRO A 54 3.00 -3.43 -7.23
C PRO A 54 3.59 -2.18 -7.93
N ILE A 55 3.06 -1.00 -7.62
CA ILE A 55 3.46 0.27 -8.22
C ILE A 55 4.87 0.64 -7.75
N LYS A 56 5.81 0.69 -8.69
CA LYS A 56 7.18 1.15 -8.46
C LYS A 56 7.39 2.55 -9.03
N GLU A 57 8.34 3.25 -8.46
CA GLU A 57 8.85 4.50 -9.01
C GLU A 57 10.15 4.19 -9.74
N ASP A 58 10.27 4.64 -10.99
CA ASP A 58 11.50 4.48 -11.75
C ASP A 58 12.54 5.57 -11.41
N ARG A 59 13.73 5.49 -12.01
CA ARG A 59 14.82 6.46 -11.78
C ARG A 59 14.45 7.90 -12.16
N LYS A 60 13.39 8.10 -12.95
CA LYS A 60 12.90 9.42 -13.39
C LYS A 60 11.76 9.93 -12.51
N GLY A 61 11.39 9.20 -11.47
CA GLY A 61 10.28 9.57 -10.59
C GLY A 61 8.90 9.30 -11.18
N CYS A 62 8.81 8.38 -12.16
CA CYS A 62 7.54 7.96 -12.75
C CYS A 62 6.99 6.72 -12.04
N TYR A 63 5.72 6.78 -11.66
CA TYR A 63 4.97 5.68 -11.09
C TYR A 63 4.46 4.74 -12.19
N GLY A 64 4.72 3.44 -12.06
CA GLY A 64 4.30 2.42 -13.02
C GLY A 64 4.23 1.03 -12.38
N ILE A 65 3.57 0.10 -13.05
CA ILE A 65 3.62 -1.32 -12.70
C ILE A 65 4.73 -1.96 -13.53
N PRO A 66 5.61 -2.79 -12.94
CA PRO A 66 6.64 -3.49 -13.71
C PRO A 66 6.03 -4.39 -14.77
N GLU A 67 6.71 -4.50 -15.92
CA GLU A 67 6.20 -5.25 -17.08
C GLU A 67 5.89 -6.72 -16.76
N ARG A 68 6.73 -7.38 -15.98
CA ARG A 68 6.48 -8.77 -15.50
C ARG A 68 5.16 -8.90 -14.73
N ASP A 69 4.79 -7.87 -13.97
CA ASP A 69 3.60 -7.85 -13.12
C ASP A 69 2.37 -7.54 -13.99
N LEU A 70 2.52 -6.71 -15.02
CA LEU A 70 1.51 -6.51 -16.07
C LEU A 70 1.27 -7.76 -16.91
N MET A 71 2.32 -8.50 -17.28
CA MET A 71 2.20 -9.75 -18.03
C MET A 71 1.38 -10.80 -17.24
N ARG A 72 1.62 -10.91 -15.92
CA ARG A 72 0.80 -11.75 -15.03
C ARG A 72 -0.64 -11.28 -15.01
N PHE A 73 -0.85 -9.97 -14.83
CA PHE A 73 -2.18 -9.38 -14.84
C PHE A 73 -2.94 -9.61 -16.16
N TYR A 74 -2.29 -9.50 -17.32
CA TYR A 74 -2.93 -9.74 -18.60
C TYR A 74 -3.24 -11.22 -18.86
N ALA A 75 -2.50 -12.13 -18.25
CA ALA A 75 -2.78 -13.57 -18.33
C ALA A 75 -4.01 -13.97 -17.50
N ASP A 76 -4.10 -13.45 -16.27
CA ASP A 76 -5.26 -13.66 -15.39
C ASP A 76 -5.48 -12.43 -14.48
N PRO A 77 -6.36 -11.50 -14.87
CA PRO A 77 -6.61 -10.28 -14.12
C PRO A 77 -7.20 -10.52 -12.73
N GLU A 78 -8.12 -11.47 -12.60
CA GLU A 78 -8.87 -11.69 -11.37
C GLU A 78 -7.98 -12.35 -10.31
N ASP A 79 -7.29 -13.43 -10.68
CA ASP A 79 -6.37 -14.13 -9.77
C ASP A 79 -5.19 -13.23 -9.38
N THR A 80 -4.61 -12.50 -10.34
CA THR A 80 -3.48 -11.59 -10.06
C THR A 80 -3.87 -10.49 -9.07
N LEU A 81 -5.04 -9.86 -9.25
CA LEU A 81 -5.51 -8.82 -8.32
C LEU A 81 -5.82 -9.41 -6.93
N ALA A 82 -6.38 -10.61 -6.85
CA ALA A 82 -6.63 -11.30 -5.59
C ALA A 82 -5.32 -11.66 -4.85
N GLY A 83 -4.32 -12.15 -5.60
CA GLY A 83 -2.98 -12.45 -5.08
C GLY A 83 -2.30 -11.21 -4.51
N TRP A 84 -2.25 -10.12 -5.29
CA TRP A 84 -1.67 -8.84 -4.83
C TRP A 84 -2.35 -8.29 -3.58
N LYS A 85 -3.69 -8.36 -3.51
CA LYS A 85 -4.44 -7.94 -2.33
C LYS A 85 -4.09 -8.78 -1.10
N THR A 86 -3.99 -10.10 -1.28
CA THR A 86 -3.61 -11.03 -0.20
C THR A 86 -2.21 -10.71 0.34
N GLU A 87 -1.23 -10.51 -0.55
CA GLU A 87 0.12 -10.11 -0.16
C GLU A 87 0.13 -8.76 0.57
N ALA A 88 -0.65 -7.79 0.11
CA ALA A 88 -0.76 -6.47 0.75
C ALA A 88 -1.36 -6.56 2.15
N ASP A 89 -2.38 -7.38 2.35
CA ASP A 89 -3.00 -7.63 3.65
C ASP A 89 -2.02 -8.31 4.62
N GLN A 90 -1.23 -9.29 4.14
CA GLN A 90 -0.16 -9.90 4.93
C GLN A 90 0.91 -8.88 5.30
N ASN A 91 1.40 -8.08 4.35
CA ASN A 91 2.37 -7.01 4.61
C ASN A 91 1.84 -5.94 5.57
N ARG A 92 0.53 -5.69 5.58
CA ARG A 92 -0.11 -4.81 6.55
C ARG A 92 -0.10 -5.43 7.96
N LYS A 93 -0.35 -6.73 8.09
CA LYS A 93 -0.23 -7.46 9.37
C LYS A 93 1.22 -7.41 9.87
N TYR A 94 2.20 -7.70 9.02
CA TYR A 94 3.62 -7.62 9.39
C TYR A 94 4.04 -6.21 9.83
N ARG A 95 3.60 -5.15 9.14
CA ARG A 95 3.88 -3.76 9.57
C ARG A 95 3.24 -3.38 10.90
N LYS A 96 2.10 -3.99 11.27
CA LYS A 96 1.49 -3.79 12.60
C LYS A 96 2.30 -4.52 13.66
N LEU A 97 2.67 -5.78 13.40
CA LEU A 97 3.49 -6.57 14.30
C LEU A 97 4.85 -5.89 14.53
N ASN A 98 5.52 -5.44 13.47
CA ASN A 98 6.82 -4.78 13.60
C ASN A 98 6.72 -3.50 14.44
N ARG A 99 5.69 -2.66 14.23
CA ARG A 99 5.45 -1.47 15.06
C ARG A 99 5.22 -1.81 16.52
N PHE A 100 4.48 -2.89 16.78
CA PHE A 100 4.26 -3.38 18.13
C PHE A 100 5.57 -3.87 18.79
N LEU A 101 6.37 -4.64 18.06
CA LEU A 101 7.67 -5.12 18.55
C LEU A 101 8.65 -3.97 18.81
N SER A 102 8.67 -2.93 17.95
CA SER A 102 9.46 -1.72 18.20
C SER A 102 9.02 -1.00 19.47
N MET A 103 7.71 -0.81 19.66
CA MET A 103 7.17 -0.20 20.89
C MET A 103 7.56 -1.01 22.14
N LEU A 104 7.46 -2.34 22.09
CA LEU A 104 7.90 -3.20 23.19
C LEU A 104 9.41 -3.13 23.45
N TRP A 105 10.21 -2.92 22.40
CA TRP A 105 11.65 -2.73 22.55
C TRP A 105 11.97 -1.40 23.22
N ASP A 106 11.30 -0.33 22.82
CA ASP A 106 11.48 1.01 23.39
C ASP A 106 11.10 1.04 24.88
N LEU A 107 10.06 0.30 25.27
CA LEU A 107 9.62 0.17 26.67
C LEU A 107 10.60 -0.61 27.57
N ARG A 108 11.69 -1.20 27.03
CA ARG A 108 12.62 -2.05 27.79
C ARG A 108 13.28 -1.34 28.99
N GLY A 109 13.35 -0.01 28.97
CA GLY A 109 13.81 0.81 30.10
C GLY A 109 12.70 1.29 31.05
N ASP A 110 11.45 1.25 30.62
CA ASP A 110 10.30 1.87 31.30
C ASP A 110 9.42 0.85 32.05
N ILE A 111 9.50 -0.44 31.68
CA ILE A 111 8.74 -1.51 32.34
C ILE A 111 9.65 -2.61 32.88
N SER A 112 9.19 -3.28 33.93
CA SER A 112 9.90 -4.42 34.51
C SER A 112 9.99 -5.60 33.53
N HIS A 113 11.01 -6.44 33.71
CA HIS A 113 11.19 -7.65 32.90
C HIS A 113 9.95 -8.57 32.94
N ALA A 114 9.34 -8.72 34.12
CA ALA A 114 8.15 -9.55 34.32
C ALA A 114 6.94 -9.03 33.52
N ALA A 115 6.70 -7.72 33.55
CA ALA A 115 5.61 -7.11 32.78
C ALA A 115 5.80 -7.30 31.27
N ARG A 116 7.06 -7.28 30.81
CA ARG A 116 7.38 -7.53 29.40
C ARG A 116 7.14 -8.99 28.99
N GLU A 117 7.51 -9.96 29.84
CA GLU A 117 7.24 -11.38 29.57
C GLU A 117 5.73 -11.67 29.54
N GLU A 118 4.95 -11.07 30.42
CA GLU A 118 3.49 -11.22 30.44
C GLU A 118 2.85 -10.71 29.13
N VAL A 119 3.28 -9.55 28.64
CA VAL A 119 2.81 -9.02 27.35
C VAL A 119 3.22 -9.90 26.18
N LEU A 120 4.45 -10.42 26.17
CA LEU A 120 4.91 -11.35 25.13
C LEU A 120 4.12 -12.65 25.15
N ALA A 121 3.86 -13.23 26.32
CA ALA A 121 3.05 -14.43 26.48
C ALA A 121 1.61 -14.22 25.98
N ALA A 122 0.99 -13.08 26.31
CA ALA A 122 -0.35 -12.73 25.86
C ALA A 122 -0.44 -12.56 24.33
N VAL A 123 0.62 -12.05 23.70
CA VAL A 123 0.69 -11.90 22.24
C VAL A 123 0.90 -13.25 21.56
N SER A 124 1.81 -14.08 22.09
CA SER A 124 2.06 -15.43 21.59
C SER A 124 0.83 -16.34 21.67
N ALA A 125 -0.01 -16.19 22.69
CA ALA A 125 -1.26 -16.95 22.82
C ALA A 125 -2.36 -16.55 21.82
N ARG A 126 -2.17 -15.46 21.08
CA ARG A 126 -3.19 -14.84 20.20
C ARG A 126 -2.83 -14.87 18.72
N ILE A 127 -1.63 -15.36 18.39
CA ILE A 127 -1.13 -15.64 17.03
C ILE A 127 -1.37 -17.12 16.75
#